data_AF-A0A2X3EBY0-F1
#
_entry.id   AF-A0A2X3EBY0-F1
#
_cell.length_a   1.000
_cell.length_b   1.000
_cell.length_c   1.000
_cell.angle_alpha   90.00
_cell.angle_beta   90.00
_cell.angle_gamma   90.00
#
_symmetry.space_group_name_H-M   'P 1'
#
loop_
_entity.id
_entity.type
_entity.pdbx_description
1 polymer ?
#
loop_
_entity_poly.entity_id
_entity_poly.type
_entity_poly.pdbx_seq_one_letter_code
_entity_poly.pdbx_strand_id
1 'polypeptide(L)'
;MNKSLPIVMINPIPGVESANCNFFMKHNLGVKSNSLHETLKICEKLISDKNFYEKIVSSQKLNSNINAAEDICKFLITKYHEIQYNSDNNNL
;
A
#
# COMPACT_ATOMS: atom_id res chain seq x y z
N MET A 1 2.52 -1.57 -7.38
CA MET A 1 2.42 -2.97 -7.88
C MET A 1 2.07 -2.93 -9.35
N ASN A 2 3.01 -3.25 -10.24
CA ASN A 2 2.79 -3.11 -11.70
C ASN A 2 1.78 -4.11 -12.27
N LYS A 3 1.42 -5.15 -11.50
CA LYS A 3 0.28 -6.04 -11.76
C LYS A 3 -0.51 -6.19 -10.45
N SER A 4 -1.74 -5.70 -10.42
CA SER A 4 -2.62 -5.82 -9.25
C SER A 4 -3.14 -7.26 -9.14
N LEU A 5 -2.50 -8.04 -8.27
CA LEU A 5 -2.93 -9.38 -7.91
C LEU A 5 -3.35 -9.39 -6.43
N PRO A 6 -4.36 -10.17 -6.05
CA PRO A 6 -4.73 -10.33 -4.65
C PRO A 6 -3.54 -10.80 -3.80
N ILE A 7 -3.46 -10.29 -2.56
CA ILE A 7 -2.38 -10.61 -1.62
C ILE A 7 -3.01 -11.26 -0.39
N VAL A 8 -2.48 -12.42 -0.02
CA VAL A 8 -2.81 -13.11 1.23
C VAL A 8 -1.62 -12.99 2.16
N MET A 9 -1.79 -12.30 3.28
CA MET A 9 -0.78 -12.07 4.30
C MET A 9 -0.94 -13.14 5.37
N ILE A 10 -0.09 -14.16 5.32
CA ILE A 10 -0.16 -15.34 6.19
C ILE A 10 0.72 -15.11 7.42
N ASN A 11 0.14 -15.28 8.60
CA ASN A 11 0.84 -15.20 9.90
C ASN A 11 1.78 -13.99 10.00
N PRO A 12 1.27 -12.74 9.83
CA PRO A 12 2.11 -11.55 9.91
C PRO A 12 2.83 -11.49 11.27
N ILE A 13 4.15 -11.35 11.23
CA ILE A 13 5.00 -11.33 12.42
C ILE A 13 4.81 -9.98 13.15
N PRO A 14 4.92 -9.93 14.50
CA PRO A 14 4.88 -8.68 15.24
C PRO A 14 5.95 -7.67 14.76
N GLY A 15 5.57 -6.40 14.64
CA GLY A 15 6.44 -5.33 14.14
C GLY A 15 5.91 -4.71 12.85
N VAL A 16 6.80 -4.49 11.89
CA VAL A 16 6.48 -3.77 10.64
C VAL A 16 5.53 -4.59 9.75
N GLU A 17 5.60 -5.90 9.78
CA GLU A 17 4.71 -6.80 9.04
C GLU A 17 3.28 -6.73 9.56
N SER A 18 3.10 -6.65 10.89
CA SER A 18 1.78 -6.44 11.50
C SER A 18 1.23 -5.05 11.18
N ALA A 19 2.06 -4.01 11.21
CA ALA A 19 1.67 -2.66 10.81
C ALA A 19 1.25 -2.60 9.33
N ASN A 20 2.03 -3.21 8.43
CA ASN A 20 1.71 -3.33 7.01
C ASN A 20 0.43 -4.12 6.80
N CYS A 21 0.24 -5.25 7.50
CA CYS A 21 -0.98 -6.03 7.41
C CYS A 21 -2.21 -5.22 7.82
N ASN A 22 -2.12 -4.44 8.90
CA ASN A 22 -3.21 -3.59 9.36
C ASN A 22 -3.55 -2.50 8.32
N PHE A 23 -2.52 -1.88 7.72
CA PHE A 23 -2.72 -0.92 6.63
C PHE A 23 -3.42 -1.58 5.43
N PHE A 24 -2.94 -2.73 4.98
CA PHE A 24 -3.52 -3.44 3.84
C PHE A 24 -4.97 -3.84 4.10
N MET A 25 -5.29 -4.36 5.29
CA MET A 25 -6.66 -4.72 5.67
C MET A 25 -7.58 -3.50 5.73
N LYS A 26 -7.12 -2.40 6.34
CA LYS A 26 -7.89 -1.14 6.45
C LYS A 26 -8.28 -0.58 5.08
N HIS A 27 -7.40 -0.72 4.09
CA HIS A 27 -7.58 -0.17 2.74
C HIS A 27 -8.05 -1.21 1.70
N ASN A 28 -8.47 -2.42 2.13
CA ASN A 28 -8.89 -3.52 1.25
C ASN A 28 -7.83 -3.93 0.20
N LEU A 29 -6.55 -3.76 0.51
CA LEU A 29 -5.42 -4.05 -0.42
C LEU A 29 -5.00 -5.51 -0.41
N GLY A 30 -5.48 -6.28 0.57
CA GLY A 30 -5.19 -7.70 0.74
C GLY A 30 -6.05 -8.31 1.84
N VAL A 31 -5.79 -9.57 2.14
CA VAL A 31 -6.51 -10.37 3.13
C VAL A 31 -5.51 -10.99 4.09
N LYS A 32 -5.83 -10.98 5.39
CA LYS A 32 -5.03 -11.61 6.43
C LYS A 32 -5.47 -13.06 6.66
N SER A 33 -4.52 -13.94 6.93
CA SER A 33 -4.76 -15.28 7.44
C SER A 33 -3.84 -15.59 8.63
N ASN A 34 -4.35 -16.33 9.62
CA ASN A 34 -3.58 -16.79 10.79
C ASN A 34 -3.49 -18.32 10.88
N SER A 35 -3.97 -19.05 9.86
CA SER A 35 -3.90 -20.51 9.84
C SER A 35 -3.92 -21.06 8.42
N LEU A 36 -3.47 -22.30 8.27
CA LEU A 36 -3.54 -23.01 6.98
C LEU A 36 -4.98 -23.12 6.46
N HIS A 37 -5.94 -23.44 7.34
CA HIS A 37 -7.35 -23.58 6.97
C HIS A 37 -7.96 -22.28 6.47
N GLU A 38 -7.66 -21.16 7.12
CA GLU A 38 -8.09 -19.84 6.65
C GLU A 38 -7.46 -19.50 5.30
N THR A 39 -6.17 -19.79 5.11
CA THR A 39 -5.46 -19.54 3.86
C THR A 39 -6.13 -20.28 2.70
N LEU A 40 -6.43 -21.58 2.88
CA LEU A 40 -7.11 -22.38 1.85
C LEU A 40 -8.49 -21.82 1.51
N LYS A 41 -9.30 -21.47 2.51
CA LYS A 41 -10.61 -20.83 2.29
C LYS A 41 -10.51 -19.50 1.55
N ILE A 42 -9.51 -18.68 1.88
CA ILE A 42 -9.28 -17.41 1.18
C ILE A 42 -8.90 -17.68 -0.28
N CYS A 43 -8.02 -18.64 -0.55
CA CYS A 43 -7.65 -19.03 -1.91
C CYS A 43 -8.86 -19.53 -2.72
N GLU A 44 -9.67 -20.44 -2.15
CA GLU A 44 -10.91 -20.91 -2.77
C GLU A 44 -11.85 -19.75 -3.09
N LYS A 45 -12.00 -18.80 -2.17
CA LYS A 45 -12.83 -17.60 -2.36
C LYS A 45 -12.26 -16.69 -3.45
N LEU A 46 -10.95 -16.47 -3.50
CA LEU A 46 -10.31 -15.67 -4.55
C LEU A 46 -10.52 -16.26 -5.96
N ILE A 47 -10.62 -17.58 -6.06
CA ILE A 47 -10.85 -18.29 -7.33
C ILE A 47 -12.34 -18.30 -7.70
N SER A 48 -13.23 -18.53 -6.73
CA SER A 48 -14.66 -18.75 -6.98
C SER A 48 -15.52 -17.49 -6.92
N ASP A 49 -15.09 -16.46 -6.18
CA ASP A 49 -15.84 -15.21 -5.97
C ASP A 49 -15.15 -14.05 -6.69
N LYS A 50 -15.62 -13.78 -7.91
CA LYS A 50 -15.12 -12.68 -8.75
C LYS A 50 -15.28 -11.32 -8.09
N ASN A 51 -16.35 -11.09 -7.33
CA ASN A 51 -16.57 -9.79 -6.67
C ASN A 51 -15.55 -9.58 -5.55
N PHE A 52 -15.24 -10.63 -4.79
CA PHE A 52 -14.19 -10.60 -3.77
C PHE A 52 -12.81 -10.31 -4.38
N TYR A 53 -12.47 -10.98 -5.49
CA TYR A 53 -11.26 -10.72 -6.27
C TYR A 53 -11.19 -9.26 -6.74
N GLU A 54 -12.24 -8.77 -7.40
CA GLU A 54 -12.29 -7.44 -8.01
C GLU A 54 -12.22 -6.32 -6.97
N LYS A 55 -12.83 -6.51 -5.79
CA LYS A 55 -12.74 -5.54 -4.69
C LYS A 55 -11.29 -5.30 -4.25
N ILE A 56 -10.48 -6.36 -4.15
CA ILE A 56 -9.08 -6.25 -3.75
C ILE A 56 -8.27 -5.56 -4.86
N VAL A 57 -8.42 -6.03 -6.09
CA VAL A 57 -7.68 -5.51 -7.25
C VAL A 57 -8.00 -4.03 -7.52
N SER A 58 -9.27 -3.64 -7.45
CA SER A 58 -9.69 -2.24 -7.62
C SER A 58 -9.13 -1.34 -6.51
N SER A 59 -9.17 -1.79 -5.26
CA SER A 59 -8.57 -1.07 -4.13
C SER A 59 -7.07 -0.87 -4.32
N GLN A 60 -6.34 -1.91 -4.76
CA GLN A 60 -4.91 -1.80 -5.07
C GLN A 60 -4.62 -0.77 -6.17
N LYS A 61 -5.44 -0.72 -7.23
CA LYS A 61 -5.30 0.27 -8.31
C LYS A 61 -5.55 1.69 -7.82
N LEU A 62 -6.58 1.91 -6.99
CA LEU A 62 -6.89 3.21 -6.42
C LEU A 62 -5.80 3.73 -5.47
N ASN A 63 -5.11 2.84 -4.76
CA ASN A 63 -4.10 3.20 -3.76
C ASN A 63 -2.66 3.11 -4.28
N SER A 64 -2.44 2.69 -5.54
CA SER A 64 -1.10 2.62 -6.13
C SER A 64 -0.84 3.84 -7.00
N ASN A 65 0.14 4.67 -6.63
CA ASN A 65 0.68 5.70 -7.50
C ASN A 65 1.97 5.19 -8.16
N ILE A 66 1.96 4.99 -9.48
CA ILE A 66 3.14 4.52 -10.22
C ILE A 66 4.26 5.57 -10.28
N ASN A 67 3.92 6.85 -10.11
CA ASN A 67 4.85 7.96 -10.10
C ASN A 67 5.30 8.34 -8.68
N ALA A 68 4.95 7.55 -7.65
CA ALA A 68 5.19 7.91 -6.26
C ALA A 68 6.65 8.32 -5.97
N ALA A 69 7.62 7.60 -6.54
CA ALA A 69 9.04 7.93 -6.39
C ALA A 69 9.38 9.30 -6.99
N GLU A 70 8.89 9.58 -8.21
CA GLU A 70 9.10 10.86 -8.89
C GLU A 70 8.43 12.00 -8.12
N ASP A 71 7.20 11.80 -7.66
CA ASP A 71 6.44 12.80 -6.90
C ASP A 71 7.12 13.14 -5.58
N ILE A 72 7.68 12.15 -4.89
CA ILE A 72 8.48 12.36 -3.67
C ILE A 72 9.74 13.18 -3.99
N CYS A 73 10.48 12.84 -5.06
CA CYS A 73 11.66 13.61 -5.45
C CYS A 73 11.32 15.07 -5.78
N LYS A 74 10.27 15.30 -6.56
CA LYS A 74 9.78 16.65 -6.89
C LYS A 74 9.39 17.41 -5.63
N PHE A 75 8.66 16.77 -4.72
CA PHE A 75 8.28 17.38 -3.45
C PHE A 75 9.51 17.83 -2.64
N LEU A 76 10.53 16.97 -2.52
CA LEU A 76 11.75 17.28 -1.77
C LEU A 76 12.54 18.44 -2.40
N ILE A 77 12.66 18.47 -3.73
CA ILE A 77 13.33 19.56 -4.45
C ILE A 77 12.60 20.89 -4.22
N THR A 78 11.26 20.89 -4.33
CA THR A 78 10.46 22.09 -4.04
C THR A 78 10.68 22.58 -2.61
N LYS A 79 10.64 21.67 -1.62
CA LYS A 79 10.90 22.04 -0.21
C LYS A 79 12.29 22.57 0.03
N TYR A 80 13.30 22.01 -0.64
CA TYR A 80 14.66 22.52 -0.56
C TYR A 80 14.75 23.97 -1.05
N HIS A 81 14.16 24.28 -2.21
CA HIS A 81 14.16 25.65 -2.74
C HIS A 81 13.37 26.64 -1.89
N GLU A 82 12.23 26.24 -1.32
CA GLU A 82 11.46 27.06 -0.37
C GLU A 82 12.32 27.43 0.86
N ILE A 83 13.07 26.47 1.41
CA ILE A 83 13.94 26.69 2.57
C ILE A 83 15.07 27.66 2.23
N GLN A 84 15.73 27.49 1.07
CA GLN A 84 16.80 28.39 0.63
C GLN A 84 16.30 29.83 0.45
N TYR A 85 15.19 30.01 -0.27
CA TYR A 85 14.58 31.33 -0.46
C TYR A 85 14.27 32.03 0.88
N ASN A 86 13.70 31.30 1.85
CA ASN A 86 13.38 31.87 3.16
C ASN A 86 14.65 32.18 3.98
N SER A 87 15.72 31.41 3.84
CA SER A 87 17.01 31.69 4.48
C SER A 87 17.64 32.98 3.93
N ASP A 88 17.57 33.18 2.61
CA ASP A 88 18.19 34.33 1.95
C ASP A 88 17.42 35.64 2.23
N ASN A 89 16.09 35.57 2.40
CA ASN A 89 15.24 36.74 2.65
C ASN A 89 15.04 37.09 4.14
N ASN A 90 15.39 36.21 5.08
CA ASN A 90 15.32 36.50 6.53
C ASN A 90 16.68 36.95 7.13
N ASN A 91 17.74 37.02 6.32
CA ASN A 91 19.06 37.54 6.71
C ASN A 91 19.31 38.99 6.20
N LEU A 92 18.25 39.70 5.81
CA LEU A 92 18.20 41.12 5.44
C LEU A 92 17.36 41.89 6.48
#